data_AF-A0AA35Q1W0-F1
#
_entry.id   AF-A0AA35Q1W0-F1
#
_cell.length_a   1.000
_cell.length_b   1.000
_cell.length_c   1.000
_cell.angle_alpha   90.00
_cell.angle_beta   90.00
_cell.angle_gamma   90.00
#
_symmetry.space_group_name_H-M   'P 1'
#
loop_
_entity.id
_entity.type
_entity.pdbx_description
1 polymer ?
#
loop_
_entity_poly.entity_id
_entity_poly.type
_entity_poly.pdbx_seq_one_letter_code
_entity_poly.pdbx_strand_id
1 'polypeptide(L)'
;MESAIRLFSHRELKEFIKDGILPDCADGCLDELVDRVALGADGMFLWARLMISFIQSPAHSKDKRMSILREIDFTEGLGKMYQRIFCHIRNSGETAHRLATHLLVWLKYRSTAMSTKQTRRALSNAAVWSMGDQSNDILDFEKAALIACAGVVEICPLPSNSEVTNILKFSHLSVKEMLDWPKTTFESEDKLASHDYK
;
A
#
# COMPACT_ATOMS: atom_id res chain seq x y z
N MET A 1 27.42 5.45 -10.07
CA MET A 1 26.55 4.40 -10.63
C MET A 1 25.18 4.62 -10.03
N GLU A 2 24.21 5.08 -10.82
CA GLU A 2 22.89 5.42 -10.31
C GLU A 2 22.15 4.14 -9.91
N SER A 3 21.61 4.08 -8.68
CA SER A 3 20.94 2.88 -8.21
C SER A 3 19.60 2.70 -8.92
N ALA A 4 19.20 1.45 -9.18
CA ALA A 4 17.91 1.16 -9.81
C ALA A 4 16.72 1.76 -9.04
N ILE A 5 16.87 1.91 -7.72
CA ILE A 5 15.88 2.56 -6.85
C ILE A 5 15.78 4.06 -7.17
N ARG A 6 16.90 4.79 -7.32
CA ARG A 6 16.86 6.22 -7.69
C ARG A 6 16.18 6.42 -9.04
N LEU A 7 16.52 5.62 -10.04
CA LEU A 7 15.90 5.69 -11.37
C LEU A 7 14.39 5.43 -11.33
N PHE A 8 13.98 4.41 -10.58
CA PHE A 8 12.57 4.09 -10.34
C PHE A 8 11.85 5.24 -9.63
N SER A 9 12.37 5.68 -8.48
CA SER A 9 11.78 6.75 -7.68
C SER A 9 11.70 8.08 -8.43
N HIS A 10 12.75 8.44 -9.17
CA HIS A 10 12.76 9.66 -9.97
C HIS A 10 11.66 9.62 -11.04
N ARG A 11 11.53 8.50 -11.76
CA ARG A 11 10.49 8.32 -12.76
C ARG A 11 9.09 8.45 -12.15
N GLU A 12 8.82 7.72 -11.07
CA GLU A 12 7.49 7.71 -10.45
C GLU A 12 7.12 9.05 -9.83
N LEU A 13 8.03 9.69 -9.08
CA LEU A 13 7.78 11.00 -8.46
C LEU A 13 7.61 12.09 -9.52
N LYS A 14 8.33 12.02 -10.64
CA LYS A 14 8.16 12.96 -11.76
C LYS A 14 6.79 12.82 -12.42
N GLU A 15 6.31 11.59 -12.66
CA GLU A 15 4.95 11.39 -13.16
C GLU A 15 3.91 11.85 -12.12
N PHE A 16 4.16 11.69 -10.82
CA PHE A 16 3.25 12.19 -9.78
C PHE A 16 3.13 13.72 -9.77
N ILE A 17 4.20 14.45 -10.08
CA ILE A 17 4.13 15.91 -10.25
C ILE A 17 3.26 16.24 -11.47
N LYS A 18 3.55 15.61 -12.61
CA LYS A 18 2.84 15.81 -13.87
C LYS A 18 1.34 15.49 -13.78
N ASP A 19 0.99 14.43 -13.05
CA ASP A 19 -0.40 14.01 -12.81
C ASP A 19 -1.09 14.81 -11.69
N GLY A 20 -0.38 15.77 -11.07
CA GLY A 20 -0.89 16.61 -9.99
C GLY A 20 -1.14 15.86 -8.68
N ILE A 21 -0.56 14.67 -8.50
CA ILE A 21 -0.58 13.90 -7.25
C ILE A 21 0.30 14.59 -6.20
N LEU A 22 1.46 15.09 -6.63
CA LEU A 22 2.33 15.97 -5.85
C LEU A 22 2.08 17.45 -6.24
N PRO A 23 2.47 18.41 -5.39
CA PRO A 23 2.40 19.82 -5.76
C PRO A 23 3.51 20.17 -6.76
N ASP A 24 3.26 21.14 -7.65
CA ASP A 24 4.23 21.54 -8.69
C ASP A 24 5.55 22.04 -8.10
N CYS A 25 5.52 22.61 -6.89
CA CYS A 25 6.72 23.04 -6.17
C CYS A 25 7.65 21.86 -5.78
N ALA A 26 7.18 20.61 -5.86
CA ALA A 26 8.01 19.44 -5.63
C ALA A 26 9.07 19.24 -6.72
N ASP A 27 8.89 19.79 -7.93
CA ASP A 27 9.87 19.69 -9.02
C ASP A 27 11.23 20.27 -8.62
N GLY A 28 11.22 21.39 -7.90
CA GLY A 28 12.45 22.04 -7.41
C GLY A 28 13.20 21.27 -6.32
N CYS A 29 12.59 20.26 -5.70
CA CYS A 29 13.23 19.39 -4.71
C CYS A 29 13.15 17.90 -5.08
N LEU A 30 12.88 17.57 -6.35
CA LEU A 30 12.67 16.20 -6.80
C LEU A 30 13.85 15.28 -6.47
N ASP A 31 15.08 15.71 -6.76
CA ASP A 31 16.28 14.92 -6.48
C ASP A 31 16.45 14.63 -4.99
N GLU A 32 16.12 15.58 -4.11
CA GLU A 32 16.14 15.38 -2.65
C GLU A 32 15.12 14.31 -2.23
N LEU A 33 13.90 14.37 -2.79
CA LEU A 33 12.86 13.37 -2.50
C LEU A 33 13.26 11.98 -3.01
N VAL A 34 13.91 11.91 -4.17
CA VAL A 34 14.45 10.65 -4.74
C VAL A 34 15.53 10.08 -3.84
N ASP A 35 16.46 10.90 -3.36
CA ASP A 35 17.54 10.49 -2.47
C ASP A 35 16.99 9.99 -1.13
N ARG A 36 15.96 10.65 -0.59
CA ARG A 36 15.26 10.20 0.61
C ARG A 36 14.59 8.84 0.41
N VAL A 37 13.86 8.63 -0.70
CA VAL A 37 13.26 7.32 -1.00
C VAL A 37 14.32 6.25 -1.17
N ALA A 38 15.45 6.56 -1.82
CA ALA A 38 16.57 5.64 -1.97
C ALA A 38 17.24 5.30 -0.64
N LEU A 39 17.39 6.29 0.25
CA LEU A 39 17.91 6.13 1.61
C LEU A 39 16.98 5.25 2.45
N GLY A 40 15.68 5.57 2.49
CA GLY A 40 14.70 4.80 3.24
C GLY A 40 14.59 3.35 2.78
N ALA A 41 14.76 3.12 1.47
CA ALA A 41 14.74 1.78 0.88
C ALA A 41 15.93 0.92 1.29
N ASP A 42 17.11 1.50 1.54
CA ASP A 42 18.34 0.79 1.91
C ASP A 42 18.62 -0.45 1.01
N GLY A 43 18.53 -0.26 -0.31
CA GLY A 43 18.69 -1.34 -1.28
C GLY A 43 17.49 -2.29 -1.44
N MET A 44 16.43 -2.15 -0.65
CA MET A 44 15.20 -2.95 -0.76
C MET A 44 14.24 -2.33 -1.78
N PHE A 45 14.27 -2.80 -3.02
CA PHE A 45 13.37 -2.30 -4.08
C PHE A 45 11.87 -2.44 -3.71
N LEU A 46 11.50 -3.51 -3.00
CA LEU A 46 10.14 -3.70 -2.51
C LEU A 46 9.69 -2.55 -1.60
N TRP A 47 10.57 -2.04 -0.74
CA TRP A 47 10.28 -0.90 0.12
C TRP A 47 9.96 0.33 -0.72
N ALA A 48 10.80 0.64 -1.71
CA ALA A 48 10.59 1.79 -2.59
C ALA A 48 9.26 1.67 -3.33
N ARG A 49 8.95 0.49 -3.87
CA ARG A 49 7.68 0.22 -4.53
C ARG A 49 6.48 0.40 -3.60
N LEU A 50 6.56 -0.12 -2.37
CA LEU A 50 5.51 0.05 -1.35
C LEU A 50 5.33 1.52 -0.98
N MET A 51 6.42 2.27 -0.80
CA MET A 51 6.37 3.70 -0.50
C MET A 51 5.69 4.48 -1.62
N ILE A 52 6.07 4.25 -2.87
CA ILE A 52 5.44 4.89 -4.04
C ILE A 52 3.95 4.54 -4.12
N SER A 53 3.57 3.26 -4.00
CA SER A 53 2.15 2.85 -4.00
C SER A 53 1.38 3.43 -2.81
N PHE A 54 2.03 3.55 -1.65
CA PHE A 54 1.43 4.12 -0.46
C PHE A 54 1.07 5.59 -0.68
N ILE A 55 2.03 6.42 -1.12
CA ILE A 55 1.78 7.86 -1.34
C ILE A 55 0.87 8.14 -2.54
N GLN A 56 0.80 7.23 -3.52
CA GLN A 56 -0.11 7.34 -4.66
C GLN A 56 -1.58 7.24 -4.23
N SER A 57 -1.86 6.64 -3.07
CA SER A 57 -3.22 6.49 -2.56
C SER A 57 -3.96 7.84 -2.55
N PRO A 58 -5.21 7.90 -3.04
CA PRO A 58 -6.03 9.10 -2.98
C PRO A 58 -6.40 9.50 -1.55
N ALA A 59 -6.12 8.63 -0.56
CA ALA A 59 -6.35 8.91 0.85
C ALA A 59 -5.39 9.97 1.42
N HIS A 60 -4.32 10.35 0.71
CA HIS A 60 -3.39 11.40 1.14
C HIS A 60 -3.63 12.71 0.40
N SER A 61 -3.60 13.82 1.14
CA SER A 61 -3.52 15.16 0.53
C SER A 61 -2.11 15.39 -0.06
N LYS A 62 -1.98 16.36 -0.98
CA LYS A 62 -0.67 16.76 -1.53
C LYS A 62 0.34 17.07 -0.42
N ASP A 63 -0.08 17.83 0.58
CA ASP A 63 0.77 18.18 1.73
C ASP A 63 1.16 16.97 2.55
N LYS A 64 0.23 16.02 2.75
CA LYS A 64 0.54 14.80 3.51
C LYS A 64 1.55 13.92 2.76
N ARG A 65 1.45 13.82 1.42
CA ARG A 65 2.43 13.11 0.59
C ARG A 65 3.83 13.72 0.73
N MET A 66 3.92 15.05 0.68
CA MET A 66 5.18 15.77 0.88
C MET A 66 5.74 15.55 2.29
N SER A 67 4.90 15.59 3.32
CA SER A 67 5.31 15.29 4.70
C SER A 67 5.88 13.88 4.81
N ILE A 68 5.18 12.87 4.27
CA ILE A 68 5.64 11.48 4.31
C ILE A 68 7.01 11.33 3.65
N LEU A 69 7.22 11.92 2.46
CA LEU A 69 8.50 11.83 1.76
C LEU A 69 9.63 12.55 2.50
N ARG A 70 9.33 13.68 3.17
CA ARG A 70 10.30 14.47 3.94
C ARG A 70 10.56 13.91 5.35
N GLU A 71 9.73 13.03 5.85
CA GLU A 71 9.95 12.34 7.13
C GLU A 71 10.92 11.14 6.96
N ILE A 72 11.28 10.79 5.72
CA ILE A 72 12.27 9.73 5.46
C ILE A 72 13.67 10.32 5.71
N ASP A 73 14.15 10.12 6.93
CA ASP A 73 15.45 10.64 7.38
C ASP A 73 16.50 9.54 7.61
N PHE A 74 16.09 8.27 7.66
CA PHE A 74 16.99 7.12 7.85
C PHE A 74 16.44 5.85 7.18
N THR A 75 17.26 4.80 7.14
CA THR A 75 16.90 3.48 6.60
C THR A 75 15.78 2.84 7.43
N GLU A 76 14.54 2.83 6.92
CA GLU A 76 13.39 2.36 7.69
C GLU A 76 13.18 0.84 7.60
N GLY A 77 13.65 0.21 6.51
CA GLY A 77 13.45 -1.21 6.25
C GLY A 77 11.98 -1.60 6.06
N LEU A 78 11.72 -2.84 5.64
CA LEU A 78 10.37 -3.30 5.30
C LEU A 78 9.40 -3.35 6.49
N GLY A 79 9.89 -3.66 7.70
CA GLY A 79 9.06 -3.75 8.90
C GLY A 79 8.35 -2.43 9.23
N LYS A 80 9.10 -1.31 9.29
CA LYS A 80 8.52 0.02 9.53
C LYS A 80 7.60 0.45 8.39
N MET A 81 7.90 0.08 7.14
CA MET A 81 7.01 0.35 6.02
C MET A 81 5.65 -0.35 6.18
N TYR A 82 5.64 -1.63 6.58
CA TYR A 82 4.39 -2.34 6.85
C TYR A 82 3.65 -1.76 8.06
N GLN A 83 4.36 -1.35 9.12
CA GLN A 83 3.73 -0.64 10.24
C GLN A 83 3.04 0.64 9.79
N ARG A 84 3.71 1.48 8.97
CA ARG A 84 3.12 2.70 8.39
C ARG A 84 1.85 2.37 7.61
N ILE A 85 1.88 1.34 6.75
CA ILE A 85 0.73 0.92 5.95
C ILE A 85 -0.41 0.41 6.84
N PHE A 86 -0.15 -0.50 7.78
CA PHE A 86 -1.20 -1.04 8.65
C PHE A 86 -1.76 -0.01 9.62
N CYS A 87 -0.93 0.93 10.10
CA CYS A 87 -1.40 2.07 10.87
C CYS A 87 -2.33 2.96 10.03
N HIS A 88 -1.97 3.22 8.76
CA HIS A 88 -2.85 3.94 7.83
C HIS A 88 -4.17 3.20 7.58
N ILE A 89 -4.14 1.89 7.38
CA ILE A 89 -5.36 1.06 7.22
C ILE A 89 -6.22 1.10 8.48
N ARG A 90 -5.61 1.01 9.67
CA ARG A 90 -6.31 1.06 10.96
C ARG A 90 -6.97 2.41 11.20
N ASN A 91 -6.29 3.49 10.83
CA ASN A 91 -6.77 4.86 11.02
C ASN A 91 -7.59 5.37 9.82
N SER A 92 -7.84 4.53 8.82
CA SER A 92 -8.75 4.85 7.72
C SER A 92 -10.20 4.86 8.20
N GLY A 93 -11.11 5.45 7.44
CA GLY A 93 -12.54 5.44 7.80
C GLY A 93 -13.09 4.02 7.94
N GLU A 94 -14.10 3.84 8.80
CA GLU A 94 -14.67 2.53 9.18
C GLU A 94 -14.89 1.59 7.98
N THR A 95 -15.48 2.10 6.91
CA THR A 95 -15.74 1.33 5.69
C THR A 95 -14.46 0.82 5.03
N ALA A 96 -13.44 1.68 4.88
CA ALA A 96 -12.17 1.31 4.28
C ALA A 96 -11.39 0.33 5.17
N HIS A 97 -11.39 0.57 6.48
CA HIS A 97 -10.75 -0.32 7.45
C HIS A 97 -11.38 -1.72 7.43
N ARG A 98 -12.72 -1.80 7.47
CA ARG A 98 -13.46 -3.07 7.41
C ARG A 98 -13.18 -3.80 6.10
N LEU A 99 -13.23 -3.10 4.96
CA LEU A 99 -12.95 -3.69 3.65
C LEU A 99 -11.52 -4.26 3.58
N ALA A 100 -10.52 -3.46 3.97
CA ALA A 100 -9.13 -3.88 3.97
C ALA A 100 -8.91 -5.10 4.86
N THR A 101 -9.42 -5.07 6.10
CA THR A 101 -9.29 -6.17 7.05
C THR A 101 -9.86 -7.47 6.49
N HIS A 102 -11.06 -7.42 5.91
CA HIS A 102 -11.67 -8.62 5.34
C HIS A 102 -10.93 -9.12 4.10
N LEU A 103 -10.47 -8.21 3.24
CA LEU A 103 -9.64 -8.58 2.08
C LEU A 103 -8.34 -9.25 2.51
N LEU A 104 -7.62 -8.69 3.49
CA LEU A 104 -6.35 -9.25 3.97
C LEU A 104 -6.55 -10.63 4.61
N VAL A 105 -7.58 -10.79 5.47
CA VAL A 105 -7.94 -12.08 6.06
C VAL A 105 -8.31 -13.08 4.97
N TRP A 106 -9.13 -12.68 4.01
CA TRP A 106 -9.56 -13.55 2.91
C TRP A 106 -8.37 -14.00 2.05
N LEU A 107 -7.52 -13.07 1.63
CA LEU A 107 -6.32 -13.36 0.84
C LEU A 107 -5.33 -14.25 1.59
N LYS A 108 -5.27 -14.12 2.92
CA LYS A 108 -4.40 -14.94 3.77
C LYS A 108 -4.87 -16.40 3.85
N TYR A 109 -6.17 -16.62 4.04
CA TYR A 109 -6.73 -17.95 4.34
C TYR A 109 -7.45 -18.63 3.17
N ARG A 110 -7.55 -17.99 2.00
CA ARG A 110 -8.15 -18.63 0.82
C ARG A 110 -7.36 -19.87 0.39
N SER A 111 -8.09 -20.92 0.03
CA SER A 111 -7.51 -22.15 -0.52
C SER A 111 -7.24 -22.06 -2.03
N THR A 112 -7.96 -21.19 -2.75
CA THR A 112 -7.86 -21.05 -4.21
C THR A 112 -7.90 -19.59 -4.64
N ALA A 113 -7.33 -19.30 -5.81
CA ALA A 113 -7.43 -17.98 -6.43
C ALA A 113 -8.89 -17.75 -6.89
N MET A 114 -9.45 -16.60 -6.51
CA MET A 114 -10.81 -16.20 -6.86
C MET A 114 -10.75 -14.91 -7.67
N SER A 115 -11.67 -14.78 -8.63
CA SER A 115 -11.84 -13.54 -9.38
C SER A 115 -12.30 -12.40 -8.46
N THR A 116 -12.06 -11.16 -8.87
CA THR A 116 -12.57 -9.95 -8.21
C THR A 116 -14.08 -10.01 -8.08
N LYS A 117 -14.78 -10.52 -9.11
CA LYS A 117 -16.24 -10.73 -9.09
C LYS A 117 -16.68 -11.68 -7.97
N GLN A 118 -16.00 -12.82 -7.82
CA GLN A 118 -16.31 -13.80 -6.78
C GLN A 118 -15.95 -13.27 -5.39
N THR A 119 -14.81 -12.59 -5.26
CA THR A 119 -14.38 -11.96 -4.00
C THR A 119 -15.38 -10.91 -3.53
N ARG A 120 -15.84 -10.05 -4.45
CA ARG A 120 -16.88 -9.05 -4.19
C ARG A 120 -18.16 -9.69 -3.66
N ARG A 121 -18.66 -10.75 -4.33
CA ARG A 121 -19.85 -11.48 -3.89
C ARG A 121 -19.70 -12.06 -2.48
N ALA A 122 -18.54 -12.65 -2.17
CA ALA A 122 -18.26 -13.17 -0.83
C ALA A 122 -18.29 -12.07 0.24
N LEU A 123 -17.75 -10.89 -0.05
CA LEU A 123 -17.72 -9.75 0.88
C LEU A 123 -19.09 -9.07 1.04
N SER A 124 -19.91 -9.02 -0.02
CA SER A 124 -21.28 -8.53 0.08
C SER A 124 -22.14 -9.41 0.98
N ASN A 125 -21.98 -10.74 0.89
CA ASN A 125 -22.68 -11.67 1.79
C ASN A 125 -22.28 -11.47 3.27
N ALA A 126 -21.05 -11.03 3.53
CA ALA A 126 -20.56 -10.71 4.87
C ALA A 126 -20.98 -9.30 5.35
N ALA A 127 -21.83 -8.57 4.61
CA ALA A 127 -22.23 -7.20 4.91
C ALA A 127 -21.04 -6.23 5.09
N VAL A 128 -19.93 -6.50 4.41
CA VAL A 128 -18.72 -5.66 4.37
C VAL A 128 -18.82 -4.65 3.23
N TRP A 129 -19.62 -4.96 2.20
CA TRP A 129 -19.84 -4.14 1.03
C TRP A 129 -21.31 -4.14 0.62
N SER A 130 -21.97 -2.97 0.61
CA SER A 130 -23.36 -2.81 0.18
C SER A 130 -23.43 -2.39 -1.29
N MET A 131 -24.35 -3.00 -2.05
CA MET A 131 -24.42 -3.01 -3.52
C MET A 131 -25.09 -1.79 -4.18
N GLY A 132 -24.63 -1.46 -5.40
CA GLY A 132 -25.47 -1.48 -6.62
C GLY A 132 -25.17 -2.76 -7.45
N ASP A 133 -26.03 -3.14 -8.41
CA ASP A 133 -25.88 -4.39 -9.20
C ASP A 133 -25.40 -4.13 -10.65
N GLN A 134 -24.48 -3.20 -10.86
CA GLN A 134 -24.06 -2.80 -12.21
C GLN A 134 -22.61 -3.19 -12.50
N SER A 135 -22.24 -3.31 -13.79
CA SER A 135 -20.85 -3.59 -14.19
C SER A 135 -19.86 -2.52 -13.72
N ASN A 136 -20.29 -1.27 -13.53
CA ASN A 136 -19.46 -0.23 -12.90
C ASN A 136 -19.05 -0.58 -11.47
N ASP A 137 -19.85 -1.36 -10.73
CA ASP A 137 -19.54 -1.77 -9.35
C ASP A 137 -18.30 -2.64 -9.24
N ILE A 138 -17.90 -3.37 -10.30
CA ILE A 138 -16.68 -4.19 -10.22
C ILE A 138 -15.42 -3.34 -10.27
N LEU A 139 -15.40 -2.32 -11.13
CA LEU A 139 -14.28 -1.39 -11.24
C LEU A 139 -14.18 -0.53 -9.98
N ASP A 140 -15.32 -0.12 -9.43
CA ASP A 140 -15.37 0.64 -8.19
C ASP A 140 -14.94 -0.22 -6.99
N PHE A 141 -15.34 -1.50 -6.95
CA PHE A 141 -14.82 -2.46 -5.96
C PHE A 141 -13.30 -2.66 -6.10
N GLU A 142 -12.80 -2.87 -7.31
CA GLU A 142 -11.38 -3.05 -7.59
C GLU A 142 -10.56 -1.83 -7.14
N LYS A 143 -11.00 -0.62 -7.49
CA LYS A 143 -10.40 0.63 -7.02
C LYS A 143 -10.47 0.75 -5.49
N ALA A 144 -11.63 0.50 -4.89
CA ALA A 144 -11.81 0.57 -3.45
C ALA A 144 -10.91 -0.43 -2.72
N ALA A 145 -10.73 -1.63 -3.25
CA ALA A 145 -9.84 -2.65 -2.70
C ALA A 145 -8.38 -2.18 -2.71
N LEU A 146 -7.91 -1.60 -3.82
CA LEU A 146 -6.55 -1.05 -3.94
C LEU A 146 -6.33 0.12 -2.97
N ILE A 147 -7.30 1.04 -2.88
CA ILE A 147 -7.23 2.20 -1.99
C ILE A 147 -7.23 1.74 -0.52
N ALA A 148 -8.18 0.88 -0.15
CA ALA A 148 -8.34 0.40 1.22
C ALA A 148 -7.11 -0.39 1.68
N CYS A 149 -6.45 -1.13 0.79
CA CYS A 149 -5.27 -1.92 1.12
C CYS A 149 -3.95 -1.16 0.96
N ALA A 150 -3.96 0.11 0.54
CA ALA A 150 -2.79 1.00 0.52
C ALA A 150 -1.49 0.36 -0.05
N GLY A 151 -1.62 -0.35 -1.18
CA GLY A 151 -0.49 -0.93 -1.92
C GLY A 151 -0.06 -2.35 -1.53
N VAL A 152 -0.65 -2.96 -0.49
CA VAL A 152 -0.31 -4.36 -0.12
C VAL A 152 -1.09 -5.42 -0.91
N VAL A 153 -2.06 -4.98 -1.71
CA VAL A 153 -2.86 -5.82 -2.62
C VAL A 153 -2.72 -5.28 -4.04
N GLU A 154 -2.66 -6.20 -5.01
CA GLU A 154 -2.65 -5.89 -6.43
C GLU A 154 -3.69 -6.71 -7.19
N ILE A 155 -4.11 -6.18 -8.34
CA ILE A 155 -4.99 -6.87 -9.28
C ILE A 155 -4.13 -7.48 -10.38
N CYS A 156 -4.39 -8.74 -10.70
CA CYS A 156 -3.71 -9.43 -11.78
C CYS A 156 -4.72 -10.02 -12.77
N PRO A 157 -4.54 -9.82 -14.08
CA PRO A 157 -5.32 -10.52 -15.07
C PRO A 157 -4.90 -12.00 -15.08
N LEU A 158 -5.86 -12.89 -14.91
CA LEU A 158 -5.68 -14.33 -15.08
C LEU A 158 -6.40 -14.75 -16.36
N PRO A 159 -5.68 -15.26 -17.37
CA PRO A 159 -6.32 -15.84 -18.54
C PRO A 159 -7.04 -17.13 -18.11
N SER A 160 -8.37 -17.12 -18.17
CA SER A 160 -9.19 -18.33 -18.09
C SER A 160 -9.57 -18.75 -19.51
N ASN A 161 -9.85 -20.04 -19.73
CA ASN A 161 -10.06 -20.68 -21.03
C ASN A 161 -11.11 -20.04 -21.96
N SER A 162 -11.83 -19.01 -21.52
CA SER A 162 -12.78 -18.26 -22.35
C SER A 162 -12.87 -16.75 -22.04
N GLU A 163 -12.30 -16.25 -20.93
CA GLU A 163 -12.31 -14.82 -20.55
C GLU A 163 -11.09 -14.46 -19.69
N VAL A 164 -10.58 -13.23 -19.82
CA VAL A 164 -9.60 -12.68 -18.88
C VAL A 164 -10.35 -12.22 -17.63
N THR A 165 -10.02 -12.82 -16.48
CA THR A 165 -10.61 -12.45 -15.20
C THR A 165 -9.57 -11.85 -14.28
N ASN A 166 -9.88 -10.71 -13.68
CA ASN A 166 -9.03 -10.11 -12.66
C ASN A 166 -9.10 -10.91 -11.36
N ILE A 167 -7.97 -11.13 -10.72
CA ILE A 167 -7.85 -11.70 -9.38
C ILE A 167 -7.16 -10.70 -8.45
N LEU A 168 -7.54 -10.71 -7.17
CA LEU A 168 -6.80 -9.98 -6.12
C LEU A 168 -5.72 -10.89 -5.55
N LYS A 169 -4.54 -10.35 -5.27
CA LYS A 169 -3.46 -11.05 -4.56
C LYS A 169 -2.63 -10.06 -3.74
N PHE A 170 -1.85 -10.56 -2.80
CA PHE A 170 -0.86 -9.71 -2.13
C PHE A 170 0.17 -9.22 -3.15
N SER A 171 0.60 -7.96 -3.01
CA SER A 171 1.63 -7.38 -3.86
C SER A 171 3.00 -8.03 -3.65
N HIS A 172 3.22 -8.65 -2.49
CA HIS A 172 4.40 -9.47 -2.20
C HIS A 172 4.11 -10.54 -1.12
N LEU A 173 4.88 -11.64 -1.11
CA LEU A 173 4.73 -12.72 -0.13
C LEU A 173 4.96 -12.24 1.32
N SER A 174 5.88 -11.30 1.52
CA SER A 174 6.19 -10.74 2.85
C SER A 174 5.01 -10.02 3.51
N VAL A 175 3.98 -9.63 2.75
CA VAL A 175 2.72 -9.14 3.34
C VAL A 175 2.07 -10.24 4.16
N LYS A 176 2.03 -11.47 3.64
CA LYS A 176 1.47 -12.63 4.34
C LYS A 176 2.30 -12.97 5.57
N GLU A 177 3.63 -12.97 5.43
CA GLU A 177 4.56 -13.23 6.54
C GLU A 177 4.40 -12.19 7.66
N MET A 178 4.24 -10.91 7.30
CA MET A 178 4.01 -9.84 8.26
C MET A 178 2.66 -10.00 8.98
N LEU A 179 1.62 -10.51 8.32
CA LEU A 179 0.33 -10.83 8.96
C LEU A 179 0.44 -12.05 9.90
N ASP A 180 1.45 -12.90 9.75
CA ASP A 180 1.76 -14.00 10.65
C ASP A 180 2.65 -13.57 11.83
N TRP A 181 3.27 -12.38 11.74
CA TRP A 181 4.21 -11.92 12.75
C TRP A 181 3.53 -11.63 14.10
N PRO A 182 4.03 -12.20 15.21
CA PRO A 182 3.42 -12.01 16.53
C PRO A 182 3.51 -10.55 16.99
N LYS A 183 2.38 -10.05 17.52
CA LYS A 183 2.18 -8.64 17.94
C LYS A 183 3.16 -8.16 19.02
N THR A 184 3.83 -9.06 19.73
CA THR A 184 4.71 -8.77 20.88
C THR A 184 6.03 -8.09 20.52
N THR A 185 6.42 -8.08 19.25
CA THR A 185 7.75 -7.59 18.82
C THR A 185 7.77 -6.09 18.48
N PHE A 186 6.62 -5.44 18.32
CA PHE A 186 6.55 -4.02 17.96
C PHE A 186 6.44 -3.10 19.18
N GLU A 187 6.02 -3.62 20.33
CA GLU A 187 5.99 -2.86 21.60
C GLU A 187 7.37 -2.80 22.28
N SER A 188 8.34 -3.59 21.81
CA SER A 188 9.68 -3.67 22.40
C SER A 188 10.58 -2.50 21.96
N GLU A 189 10.42 -2.01 20.72
CA GLU A 189 11.24 -0.91 20.19
C GLU A 189 10.78 0.47 20.68
N ASP A 190 9.47 0.70 20.87
CA ASP A 190 8.95 1.95 21.43
C ASP A 190 9.31 2.15 22.93
N LYS A 191 9.56 1.05 23.66
CA LYS A 191 9.98 1.12 25.07
C LYS A 191 11.47 1.38 25.27
N LEU A 192 12.30 1.14 24.25
CA LEU A 192 13.73 1.45 24.30
C LEU A 192 14.03 2.92 23.98
N ALA A 193 13.18 3.59 23.19
CA ALA A 193 13.33 5.03 22.88
C ALA A 193 12.84 5.96 24.02
N SER A 194 12.17 5.43 25.05
CA SER A 194 11.56 6.22 26.13
C SER A 194 12.30 6.12 27.48
N HIS A 195 13.49 5.50 27.52
CA HIS A 195 14.26 5.34 28.77
C HIS A 195 15.56 6.16 28.88
N ASP A 196 15.94 6.93 27.86
CA ASP A 196 17.16 7.77 27.90
C ASP A 196 16.88 9.27 28.09
N TYR A 197 15.98 9.60 29.02
CA TYR A 197 15.94 10.93 29.64
C TYR A 197 15.65 10.80 31.14
N LYS A 198 16.71 10.63 31.92
CA LYS A 198 16.79 11.04 33.32
C LYS A 198 18.16 11.64 33.60
#